data_AF-A0A0C2GXG2-F1
#
_entry.id   AF-A0A0C2GXG2-F1
#
_cell.length_a   1.000
_cell.length_b   1.000
_cell.length_c   1.000
_cell.angle_alpha   90.00
_cell.angle_beta   90.00
_cell.angle_gamma   90.00
#
_symmetry.space_group_name_H-M   'P 1'
#
loop_
_entity.id
_entity.type
_entity.pdbx_description
1 polymer ?
#
loop_
_entity_poly.entity_id
_entity_poly.type
_entity_poly.pdbx_seq_one_letter_code
_entity_poly.pdbx_strand_id
1 'polypeptide(L)' 'MFAFPGYAMASDVINPLSKTWVRLQIEPVEVATDENGIVFSSVQSVVPGAHGLYYRQDGQRRPLE' A
#
# COMPACT_ATOMS: atom_id res chain seq x y z
N MET A 1 -31.44 15.36 -30.97
CA MET A 1 -30.75 14.35 -30.16
C MET A 1 -29.26 14.45 -30.46
N PHE A 2 -28.49 15.18 -29.66
CA PHE A 2 -27.02 15.09 -29.65
C PHE A 2 -26.56 15.34 -28.22
N ALA A 3 -25.96 14.30 -27.64
CA ALA A 3 -25.44 14.29 -26.28
C ALA A 3 -24.05 14.94 -26.27
N PHE A 4 -23.80 15.78 -25.27
CA PHE A 4 -22.45 16.21 -24.93
C PHE A 4 -21.82 15.16 -24.02
N PRO A 5 -20.57 14.72 -24.28
CA PRO A 5 -19.71 14.27 -23.21
C PRO A 5 -18.41 15.08 -23.27
N GLY A 6 -18.46 16.29 -22.70
CA GLY A 6 -17.25 16.96 -22.26
C GLY A 6 -16.87 16.37 -20.90
N TYR A 7 -15.98 15.38 -20.88
CA TYR A 7 -15.10 15.02 -19.74
C TYR A 7 -14.03 14.04 -20.27
N ALA A 8 -13.08 14.54 -21.06
CA ALA A 8 -11.79 13.86 -21.18
C ALA A 8 -10.97 14.28 -19.94
N MET A 9 -11.08 13.49 -18.88
CA MET A 9 -10.28 13.66 -17.67
C MET A 9 -8.80 13.59 -18.05
N ALA A 10 -8.01 14.51 -17.53
CA ALA A 10 -6.56 14.60 -17.71
C ALA A 10 -5.78 13.45 -17.01
N SER A 11 -6.29 12.22 -17.12
CA SER A 11 -5.66 10.99 -16.63
C SER A 11 -4.98 10.18 -17.76
N ASP A 12 -5.19 10.55 -19.03
CA ASP A 12 -4.71 9.79 -20.19
C ASP A 12 -3.33 10.22 -20.71
N VAL A 13 -2.56 11.00 -19.96
CA VAL A 13 -1.10 11.11 -20.20
C VAL A 13 -0.41 9.98 -19.46
N ILE A 14 -0.64 8.77 -19.95
CA ILE A 14 0.06 7.56 -19.56
C ILE A 14 1.51 7.72 -20.03
N ASN A 15 2.42 8.05 -19.10
CA ASN A 15 3.85 7.95 -19.35
C ASN A 15 4.21 6.45 -19.54
N PRO A 16 4.66 6.01 -20.73
CA PRO A 16 4.88 4.60 -21.04
C PRO A 16 6.11 3.98 -20.36
N LEU A 17 6.80 4.70 -19.46
CA LEU A 17 7.96 4.21 -18.69
C LEU A 17 7.67 3.82 -17.23
N SER A 18 6.41 3.83 -16.76
CA SER A 18 6.12 3.75 -15.31
C SER A 18 5.60 2.40 -14.76
N LYS A 19 5.40 1.36 -15.59
CA LYS A 19 4.79 0.08 -15.17
C LYS A 19 5.79 -1.05 -14.90
N THR A 20 6.84 -0.81 -14.11
CA THR A 20 7.81 -1.86 -13.70
C THR A 20 7.64 -2.29 -12.24
N TRP A 21 6.45 -2.14 -11.67
CA TRP A 21 6.17 -2.52 -10.28
C TRP A 21 4.85 -3.25 -10.18
N VAL A 22 4.90 -4.44 -9.61
CA VAL A 22 3.71 -5.22 -9.27
C VAL A 22 3.45 -5.04 -7.78
N ARG A 23 2.20 -4.71 -7.44
CA ARG A 23 1.77 -4.71 -6.04
C ARG A 23 1.41 -6.14 -5.65
N LEU A 24 2.24 -6.76 -4.82
CA LEU A 24 1.93 -8.05 -4.21
C LEU A 24 1.06 -7.81 -2.97
N GLN A 25 -0.07 -8.50 -2.89
CA GLN A 25 -0.84 -8.67 -1.66
C GLN A 25 -0.66 -10.12 -1.25
N ILE A 26 -0.10 -10.33 -0.06
CA ILE A 26 0.01 -11.66 0.53
C ILE A 26 -1.25 -11.97 1.33
N GLU A 27 -1.49 -13.26 1.57
CA GLU A 27 -2.52 -13.65 2.51
C GLU A 27 -2.28 -13.01 3.89
N PRO A 28 -3.33 -12.69 4.66
CA PRO A 28 -3.16 -12.17 6.00
C PRO A 28 -2.33 -13.14 6.85
N VAL A 29 -1.36 -12.60 7.57
CA VAL A 29 -0.49 -13.37 8.45
C VAL A 29 -0.71 -12.97 9.89
N GLU A 30 -0.67 -13.94 10.78
CA GLU A 30 -0.73 -13.71 12.22
C GLU A 30 0.67 -13.39 12.74
N VAL A 31 0.77 -12.33 13.55
CA VAL A 31 2.02 -11.87 14.15
C VAL A 31 1.82 -11.68 15.64
N ALA A 32 2.90 -11.84 16.41
CA ALA A 32 2.83 -11.75 17.86
C ALA A 32 2.63 -10.29 18.30
N THR A 33 1.87 -10.13 19.37
CA THR A 33 1.67 -8.85 20.06
C THR A 33 2.09 -8.99 21.52
N ASP A 34 2.65 -7.93 22.09
CA ASP A 34 2.92 -7.79 23.51
C ASP A 34 2.11 -6.64 24.12
N GLU A 35 2.42 -6.28 25.37
CA GLU A 35 1.78 -5.18 26.10
C GLU A 35 2.00 -3.79 25.49
N ASN A 36 2.99 -3.64 24.60
CA ASN A 36 3.33 -2.39 23.92
C ASN A 36 2.88 -2.36 22.45
N GLY A 37 2.43 -3.49 21.90
CA GLY A 37 1.86 -3.55 20.55
C GLY A 37 2.41 -4.72 19.72
N ILE A 38 2.65 -4.47 18.44
CA ILE A 38 3.12 -5.50 17.51
C ILE A 38 4.62 -5.75 17.74
N VAL A 39 4.99 -7.01 17.94
CA VAL A 39 6.39 -7.40 18.10
C VAL A 39 7.05 -7.43 16.72
N PHE A 40 7.90 -6.43 16.42
CA PHE A 40 8.49 -6.27 15.09
C PHE A 40 9.35 -7.46 14.64
N SER A 41 10.04 -8.14 15.57
CA SER A 41 10.81 -9.35 15.25
C SER A 41 9.91 -10.51 14.77
N SER A 42 8.66 -10.59 15.27
CA SER A 42 7.70 -11.57 14.78
C SER A 42 7.28 -11.27 13.33
N VAL A 43 7.18 -9.99 12.95
CA VAL A 43 6.92 -9.60 11.57
C VAL A 43 8.08 -9.96 10.66
N GLN A 44 9.32 -9.70 11.08
CA GLN A 44 10.51 -10.02 10.29
C GLN A 44 10.69 -11.54 10.05
N SER A 45 10.18 -12.37 10.97
CA SER A 45 10.12 -13.83 10.79
C SER A 45 9.22 -14.24 9.62
N VAL A 46 8.09 -13.55 9.44
CA VAL A 46 7.10 -13.86 8.40
C VAL A 46 7.39 -13.13 7.09
N VAL A 47 7.92 -11.90 7.17
CA VAL A 47 8.28 -11.05 6.04
C VAL A 47 9.78 -10.74 6.13
N PRO A 48 10.65 -11.60 5.57
CA PRO A 48 12.08 -11.37 5.55
C PRO A 48 12.41 -10.03 4.89
N GLY A 49 13.22 -9.21 5.56
CA GLY A 49 13.58 -7.87 5.06
C GLY A 49 12.55 -6.78 5.36
N ALA A 50 11.55 -7.03 6.21
CA ALA A 50 10.73 -5.95 6.73
C ALA A 50 11.59 -4.94 7.52
N HIS A 51 11.52 -3.67 7.13
CA HIS A 51 12.28 -2.56 7.73
C HIS A 51 11.41 -1.54 8.46
N GLY A 52 10.09 -1.61 8.32
CA GLY A 52 9.16 -0.74 9.03
C GLY A 52 7.70 -1.08 8.75
N LEU A 53 6.84 -0.78 9.70
CA LEU A 53 5.40 -0.95 9.59
C LEU A 53 4.77 0.40 9.30
N TYR A 54 3.71 0.39 8.49
CA TYR A 54 3.00 1.60 8.13
C TYR A 54 1.52 1.33 8.09
N TYR A 55 0.74 2.25 8.63
CA TYR A 55 -0.71 2.23 8.54
C TYR A 55 -1.19 3.34 7.62
N ARG A 56 -2.43 3.20 7.12
CA ARG A 56 -3.10 4.27 6.39
C ARG A 56 -4.10 4.95 7.31
N GLN A 57 -3.97 6.26 7.46
CA GLN A 57 -4.92 7.12 8.16
C GLN A 57 -5.24 8.29 7.24
N ASP A 58 -6.53 8.53 6.98
CA ASP A 58 -7.01 9.58 6.06
C ASP A 58 -6.36 9.52 4.67
N GLY A 59 -6.11 8.31 4.17
CA GLY A 59 -5.44 8.07 2.88
C GLY A 59 -3.92 8.31 2.89
N GLN A 60 -3.35 8.82 3.98
CA GLN A 60 -1.91 9.03 4.13
C GLN A 60 -1.24 7.83 4.79
N ARG A 61 -0.04 7.47 4.30
CA ARG A 61 0.81 6.43 4.88
C ARG A 61 1.60 7.02 6.04
N ARG A 62 1.40 6.51 7.24
CA ARG A 62 2.12 6.93 8.46
C ARG A 62 2.97 5.77 8.98
N PRO A 63 4.20 6.03 9.46
CA PRO A 63 4.96 5.01 10.15
C PRO A 63 4.20 4.59 11.41
N LEU A 64 4.18 3.28 11.66
CA LEU A 64 3.73 2.75 12.93
C LEU A 64 4.95 2.77 13.86
N GLU A 65 4.87 3.52 14.95
CA GLU A 65 5.89 3.55 16.01
C GLU A 65 5.87 2.25 16.83
#